data_AF-A0A534SP11-F1
#
_entry.id   AF-A0A534SP11-F1
#
_cell.length_a   1.000
_cell.length_b   1.000
_cell.length_c   1.000
_cell.angle_alpha   90.00
_cell.angle_beta   90.00
_cell.angle_gamma   90.00
#
_symmetry.space_group_name_H-M   'P 1'
#
loop_
_entity.id
_entity.type
_entity.pdbx_description
1 polymer ?
#
loop_
_entity_poly.entity_id
_entity_poly.type
_entity_poly.pdbx_seq_one_letter_code
_entity_poly.pdbx_strand_id
1 'polypeptide(L)'
;MPRSVKNFLLFVFTAVTLGRPEEPTQALSKYLKLLYARDFRHAYRFIASEDQRLKPQKDYVREHGPFSGFALEAARKLASLIELKAVSEQPDGKANRIRVAMKLPDANGVSNLLLDWDEKRLNALPAPAQKKILTTIDNLIRQRKLPMIEGEEEFVLVKEDALWKIKLDWAAGVKVKFATVLPHNGEIVAEPITKETVARSDDLFTIGFKVKNRASREVITRIAHRVEPKELAQYLDLVECALLLPVRLRPGEEQIYNSTYVVRGDLPDGIKSLDVTYEFKIEN
;
A
#
# COMPACT_ATOMS: atom_id res chain seq x y z
N MET A 1 -57.69 27.98 -37.16
CA MET A 1 -58.61 27.08 -36.42
C MET A 1 -59.42 26.29 -37.44
N PRO A 2 -59.79 25.00 -37.26
CA PRO A 2 -59.62 24.12 -36.10
C PRO A 2 -59.04 22.70 -36.37
N ARG A 3 -58.72 22.05 -35.25
CA ARG A 3 -58.45 20.64 -34.87
C ARG A 3 -58.96 19.51 -35.80
N SER A 4 -58.21 18.41 -35.94
CA SER A 4 -58.32 17.21 -35.08
C SER A 4 -57.77 15.89 -35.71
N VAL A 5 -56.70 15.35 -35.09
CA VAL A 5 -56.55 13.96 -34.59
C VAL A 5 -56.59 12.76 -35.57
N LYS A 6 -55.42 12.09 -35.72
CA LYS A 6 -55.11 10.66 -35.47
C LYS A 6 -54.07 10.13 -36.47
N ASN A 7 -52.87 9.82 -36.00
CA ASN A 7 -52.35 8.46 -36.13
C ASN A 7 -51.23 8.20 -35.13
N PHE A 8 -51.44 7.11 -34.42
CA PHE A 8 -50.76 6.60 -33.25
C PHE A 8 -49.78 5.55 -33.76
N LEU A 9 -48.47 5.80 -33.65
CA LEU A 9 -47.45 4.80 -33.97
C LEU A 9 -46.76 4.37 -32.68
N LEU A 10 -47.08 3.13 -32.35
CA LEU A 10 -46.60 2.30 -31.27
C LEU A 10 -45.07 2.19 -31.35
N PHE A 11 -44.35 2.74 -30.38
CA PHE A 11 -43.00 2.29 -30.05
C PHE A 11 -43.04 1.62 -28.68
N VAL A 12 -42.89 0.30 -28.71
CA VAL A 12 -42.73 -0.53 -27.52
C VAL A 12 -41.35 -0.20 -26.94
N PHE A 13 -41.31 0.58 -25.86
CA PHE A 13 -40.14 0.64 -25.00
C PHE A 13 -40.07 -0.65 -24.21
N THR A 14 -39.22 -1.59 -24.64
CA THR A 14 -38.61 -2.55 -23.72
C THR A 14 -37.71 -1.78 -22.77
N ALA A 15 -38.28 -1.38 -21.63
CA ALA A 15 -37.51 -0.93 -20.48
C ALA A 15 -36.75 -2.15 -19.93
N VAL A 16 -35.56 -2.40 -20.46
CA VAL A 16 -34.54 -3.10 -19.68
C VAL A 16 -34.32 -2.22 -18.46
N THR A 17 -34.61 -2.75 -17.27
CA THR A 17 -34.21 -2.15 -16.00
C THR A 17 -32.68 -2.19 -15.92
N LEU A 18 -32.02 -1.30 -16.66
CA LEU A 18 -30.64 -0.94 -16.44
C LEU A 18 -30.60 -0.33 -15.04
N GLY A 19 -30.17 -1.13 -14.06
CA GLY A 19 -29.88 -0.65 -12.72
C GLY A 19 -29.03 0.60 -12.82
N ARG A 20 -29.30 1.60 -11.97
CA ARG A 20 -28.57 2.86 -11.95
C ARG A 20 -27.07 2.54 -11.95
N PRO A 21 -26.28 3.11 -12.89
CA PRO A 21 -24.86 2.84 -12.97
C PRO A 21 -24.22 3.19 -11.62
N GLU A 22 -23.34 2.30 -11.14
CA GLU A 22 -22.65 2.50 -9.86
C GLU A 22 -21.87 3.82 -9.91
N GLU A 23 -22.01 4.63 -8.86
CA GLU A 23 -21.23 5.86 -8.71
C GLU A 23 -19.81 5.50 -8.22
N PRO A 24 -18.77 6.22 -8.64
CA PRO A 24 -17.39 5.85 -8.32
C PRO A 24 -17.13 5.84 -6.81
N THR A 25 -17.70 6.78 -6.06
CA THR A 25 -17.63 6.82 -4.59
C THR A 25 -18.29 5.61 -3.94
N GLN A 26 -19.33 5.02 -4.56
CA GLN A 26 -19.96 3.80 -4.06
C GLN A 26 -19.05 2.58 -4.25
N ALA A 27 -18.41 2.46 -5.42
CA ALA A 27 -17.42 1.42 -5.67
C ALA A 27 -16.22 1.55 -4.72
N LEU A 28 -15.70 2.77 -4.53
CA LEU A 28 -14.62 3.07 -3.58
C LEU A 28 -15.02 2.71 -2.15
N SER A 29 -16.23 3.07 -1.72
CA SER A 29 -16.73 2.73 -0.38
C SER A 29 -16.76 1.22 -0.16
N LYS A 30 -17.26 0.45 -1.14
CA LYS A 30 -17.26 -1.02 -1.06
C LYS A 30 -15.84 -1.58 -0.99
N TYR A 31 -14.93 -1.07 -1.82
CA TYR A 31 -13.53 -1.47 -1.81
C TYR A 31 -12.88 -1.21 -0.46
N LEU A 32 -12.96 0.00 0.09
CA LEU A 32 -12.33 0.35 1.36
C LEU A 32 -12.89 -0.45 2.54
N LYS A 33 -14.19 -0.77 2.53
CA LYS A 33 -14.79 -1.65 3.55
C LYS A 33 -14.21 -3.06 3.51
N LEU A 34 -13.99 -3.60 2.31
CA LEU A 34 -13.35 -4.91 2.15
C LEU A 34 -11.87 -4.86 2.51
N LEU A 35 -11.17 -3.78 2.16
CA LEU A 35 -9.77 -3.55 2.49
C LEU A 35 -9.58 -3.49 4.01
N TYR A 36 -10.37 -2.68 4.71
CA TYR A 36 -10.36 -2.59 6.18
C TYR A 36 -10.62 -3.94 6.84
N ALA A 37 -11.58 -4.71 6.30
CA ALA A 37 -11.92 -6.03 6.81
C ALA A 37 -10.88 -7.11 6.47
N ARG A 38 -9.81 -6.78 5.74
CA ARG A 38 -8.83 -7.72 5.15
C ARG A 38 -9.50 -8.81 4.32
N ASP A 39 -10.61 -8.48 3.68
CA ASP A 39 -11.32 -9.37 2.76
C ASP A 39 -10.75 -9.24 1.35
N PHE A 40 -9.45 -9.47 1.22
CA PHE A 40 -8.66 -9.19 0.02
C PHE A 40 -9.15 -9.95 -1.20
N ARG A 41 -9.71 -11.16 -1.01
CA ARG A 41 -10.30 -11.93 -2.10
C ARG A 41 -11.47 -11.17 -2.75
N HIS A 42 -12.32 -10.54 -1.95
CA HIS A 42 -13.42 -9.74 -2.46
C HIS A 42 -12.96 -8.36 -2.89
N ALA A 43 -12.04 -7.71 -2.16
CA ALA A 43 -11.49 -6.40 -2.51
C ALA A 43 -10.84 -6.43 -3.90
N TYR A 44 -10.14 -7.51 -4.25
CA TYR A 44 -9.45 -7.67 -5.54
C TYR A 44 -10.34 -7.42 -6.75
N ARG A 45 -11.65 -7.75 -6.69
CA ARG A 45 -12.58 -7.54 -7.82
C ARG A 45 -12.75 -6.06 -8.18
N PHE A 46 -12.44 -5.15 -7.26
CA PHE A 46 -12.53 -3.72 -7.47
C PHE A 46 -11.23 -3.14 -8.03
N ILE A 47 -10.14 -3.88 -8.09
CA ILE A 47 -8.86 -3.40 -8.63
C ILE A 47 -8.93 -3.39 -10.17
N ALA A 48 -8.31 -2.41 -10.81
CA ALA A 48 -8.27 -2.27 -12.27
C ALA A 48 -7.62 -3.48 -12.95
N SER A 49 -8.12 -3.86 -14.12
CA SER A 49 -7.63 -5.01 -14.87
C SER A 49 -6.15 -4.85 -15.28
N GLU A 50 -5.68 -3.63 -15.46
CA GLU A 50 -4.26 -3.33 -15.70
C GLU A 50 -3.37 -3.77 -14.53
N ASP A 51 -3.78 -3.45 -13.31
CA ASP A 51 -3.07 -3.87 -12.10
C ASP A 51 -3.21 -5.40 -11.90
N GLN A 52 -4.41 -5.95 -12.08
CA GLN A 52 -4.63 -7.40 -11.94
C GLN A 52 -3.75 -8.27 -12.86
N ARG A 53 -3.36 -7.76 -14.04
CA ARG A 53 -2.45 -8.47 -14.95
C ARG A 53 -1.02 -8.60 -14.40
N LEU A 54 -0.61 -7.68 -13.53
CA LEU A 54 0.73 -7.66 -12.94
C LEU A 54 0.80 -8.50 -11.66
N LYS A 55 -0.25 -8.43 -10.83
CA LYS A 55 -0.33 -9.18 -9.58
C LYS A 55 -1.64 -9.98 -9.55
N PRO A 56 -1.60 -11.28 -9.85
CA PRO A 56 -2.75 -12.18 -9.79
C PRO A 56 -3.37 -12.21 -8.38
N GLN A 57 -4.67 -12.53 -8.31
CA GLN A 57 -5.41 -12.55 -7.04
C GLN A 57 -4.74 -13.40 -5.96
N LYS A 58 -4.17 -14.55 -6.35
CA LYS A 58 -3.50 -15.46 -5.41
C LYS A 58 -2.33 -14.79 -4.71
N ASP A 59 -1.53 -14.03 -5.45
CA ASP A 59 -0.35 -13.35 -4.94
C ASP A 59 -0.75 -12.16 -4.06
N TYR A 60 -1.68 -11.32 -4.55
CA TYR A 60 -2.27 -10.23 -3.77
C TYR A 60 -2.82 -10.70 -2.42
N VAL A 61 -3.61 -11.77 -2.41
CA VAL A 61 -4.19 -12.32 -1.17
C VAL A 61 -3.11 -12.91 -0.27
N ARG A 62 -2.13 -13.63 -0.83
CA ARG A 62 -1.02 -14.22 -0.04
C ARG A 62 -0.21 -13.14 0.66
N GLU A 63 0.17 -12.10 -0.07
CA GLU A 63 0.99 -10.98 0.41
C GLU A 63 0.30 -10.23 1.56
N HIS A 64 -0.99 -9.97 1.42
CA HIS A 64 -1.70 -9.15 2.40
C HIS A 64 -2.23 -9.94 3.61
N GLY A 65 -2.37 -11.27 3.51
CA GLY A 65 -2.87 -12.13 4.59
C GLY A 65 -4.35 -11.83 4.96
N PRO A 66 -5.34 -12.50 4.34
CA PRO A 66 -6.74 -12.19 4.57
C PRO A 66 -7.23 -12.70 5.93
N PHE A 67 -8.16 -11.99 6.56
CA PHE A 67 -8.87 -12.57 7.70
C PHE A 67 -9.89 -13.61 7.26
N SER A 68 -10.12 -14.58 8.13
CA SER A 68 -11.15 -15.61 8.03
C SER A 68 -11.90 -15.78 9.35
N GLY A 69 -13.00 -16.54 9.33
CA GLY A 69 -13.75 -16.89 10.54
C GLY A 69 -14.29 -15.68 11.30
N PHE A 70 -14.17 -15.72 12.63
CA PHE A 70 -14.64 -14.67 13.52
C PHE A 70 -13.84 -13.37 13.38
N ALA A 71 -12.54 -13.44 13.09
CA ALA A 71 -11.73 -12.24 12.84
C ALA A 71 -12.31 -11.40 11.68
N LEU A 72 -12.68 -12.06 10.58
CA LEU A 72 -13.33 -11.42 9.44
C LEU A 72 -14.71 -10.84 9.79
N GLU A 73 -15.51 -11.55 10.59
CA GLU A 73 -16.82 -11.07 11.03
C GLU A 73 -16.71 -9.77 11.85
N ALA A 74 -15.81 -9.75 12.84
CA ALA A 74 -15.55 -8.56 13.65
C ALA A 74 -15.04 -7.40 12.80
N ALA A 75 -14.10 -7.66 11.88
CA ALA A 75 -13.55 -6.65 11.00
C ALA A 75 -14.61 -6.06 10.04
N ARG A 76 -15.49 -6.91 9.47
CA ARG A 76 -16.63 -6.46 8.63
C ARG A 76 -17.64 -5.63 9.41
N LYS A 77 -17.90 -5.97 10.68
CA LYS A 77 -18.78 -5.18 11.55
C LYS A 77 -18.25 -3.77 11.73
N LEU A 78 -16.96 -3.63 12.00
CA LEU A 78 -16.30 -2.32 12.10
C LEU A 78 -16.26 -1.61 10.74
N ALA A 79 -15.90 -2.31 9.67
CA ALA A 79 -15.88 -1.75 8.31
C ALA A 79 -17.25 -1.18 7.89
N SER A 80 -18.35 -1.75 8.37
CA SER A 80 -19.70 -1.24 8.06
C SER A 80 -19.90 0.23 8.47
N LEU A 81 -19.16 0.70 9.49
CA LEU A 81 -19.19 2.05 10.04
C LEU A 81 -18.35 3.05 9.26
N ILE A 82 -17.61 2.61 8.23
CA ILE A 82 -16.79 3.49 7.41
C ILE A 82 -17.72 4.43 6.63
N GLU A 83 -17.49 5.72 6.81
CA GLU A 83 -18.16 6.82 6.11
C GLU A 83 -17.20 7.45 5.11
N LEU A 84 -17.67 7.65 3.88
CA LEU A 84 -16.95 8.37 2.82
C LEU A 84 -17.80 9.54 2.37
N LYS A 85 -17.18 10.70 2.20
CA LYS A 85 -17.76 11.88 1.58
C LYS A 85 -16.84 12.36 0.47
N ALA A 86 -17.35 12.50 -0.75
CA ALA A 86 -16.58 13.09 -1.83
C ALA A 86 -16.32 14.57 -1.53
N VAL A 87 -15.04 14.96 -1.60
CA VAL A 87 -14.58 16.34 -1.43
C VAL A 87 -14.42 16.98 -2.80
N SER A 88 -13.81 16.26 -3.74
CA SER A 88 -13.69 16.69 -5.13
C SER A 88 -13.63 15.49 -6.08
N GLU A 89 -14.03 15.74 -7.33
CA GLU A 89 -14.04 14.76 -8.41
C GLU A 89 -13.50 15.44 -9.67
N GLN A 90 -12.49 14.83 -10.28
CA GLN A 90 -11.81 15.32 -11.48
C GLN A 90 -11.81 14.21 -12.54
N PRO A 91 -12.84 14.20 -13.41
CA PRO A 91 -12.88 13.27 -14.54
C PRO A 91 -11.74 13.57 -15.53
N ASP A 92 -11.03 12.51 -15.95
CA ASP A 92 -9.98 12.55 -16.95
C ASP A 92 -10.15 11.37 -17.93
N GLY A 93 -10.95 11.59 -18.98
CA GLY A 93 -11.30 10.55 -19.95
C GLY A 93 -12.04 9.37 -19.31
N LYS A 94 -11.38 8.21 -19.26
CA LYS A 94 -11.90 6.99 -18.58
C LYS A 94 -11.49 6.90 -17.12
N ALA A 95 -10.53 7.74 -16.69
CA ALA A 95 -10.10 7.83 -15.31
C ALA A 95 -10.88 8.93 -14.58
N ASN A 96 -10.90 8.82 -13.26
CA ASN A 96 -11.56 9.76 -12.39
C ASN A 96 -10.77 9.86 -11.10
N ARG A 97 -10.21 11.04 -10.84
CA ARG A 97 -9.47 11.30 -9.61
C ARG A 97 -10.45 11.87 -8.59
N ILE A 98 -10.59 11.17 -7.47
CA ILE A 98 -11.56 11.50 -6.44
C ILE A 98 -10.83 11.71 -5.13
N ARG A 99 -11.03 12.88 -4.52
CA ARG A 99 -10.63 13.11 -3.14
C ARG A 99 -11.82 12.83 -2.25
N VAL A 100 -11.62 12.04 -1.21
CA VAL A 100 -12.66 11.69 -0.24
C VAL A 100 -12.20 12.05 1.16
N ALA A 101 -13.11 12.63 1.93
CA ALA A 101 -13.02 12.68 3.38
C ALA A 101 -13.56 11.36 3.93
N MET A 102 -12.78 10.71 4.77
CA MET A 102 -13.07 9.41 5.34
C MET A 102 -13.15 9.51 6.85
N LYS A 103 -14.10 8.78 7.42
CA LYS A 103 -14.17 8.50 8.84
C LYS A 103 -14.29 7.00 9.02
N LEU A 104 -13.35 6.40 9.73
CA LEU A 104 -13.31 4.94 9.92
C LEU A 104 -12.91 4.58 11.35
N PRO A 105 -13.29 3.38 11.85
CA PRO A 105 -12.87 2.95 13.18
C PRO A 105 -11.35 2.80 13.26
N ASP A 106 -10.77 3.30 14.35
CA ASP A 106 -9.36 3.14 14.62
C ASP A 106 -9.04 1.68 14.98
N ALA A 107 -8.40 0.96 14.05
CA ALA A 107 -8.03 -0.44 14.26
C ALA A 107 -7.07 -0.62 15.44
N ASN A 108 -6.20 0.36 15.71
CA ASN A 108 -5.29 0.33 16.85
C ASN A 108 -6.06 0.63 18.15
N GLY A 109 -7.00 1.56 18.11
CA GLY A 109 -7.87 1.91 19.24
C GLY A 109 -8.75 0.75 19.74
N VAL A 110 -9.05 -0.23 18.89
CA VAL A 110 -9.82 -1.44 19.25
C VAL A 110 -8.98 -2.72 19.34
N SER A 111 -7.67 -2.64 19.10
CA SER A 111 -6.75 -3.79 19.06
C SER A 111 -6.85 -4.70 20.28
N ASN A 112 -6.79 -4.13 21.49
CA ASN A 112 -6.89 -4.88 22.75
C ASN A 112 -8.20 -5.67 22.88
N LEU A 113 -9.34 -5.11 22.44
CA LEU A 113 -10.64 -5.81 22.45
C LEU A 113 -10.62 -7.01 21.48
N LEU A 114 -9.83 -6.90 20.41
CA LEU A 114 -9.71 -7.86 19.34
C LEU A 114 -8.40 -8.66 19.40
N LEU A 115 -7.83 -8.80 20.60
CA LEU A 115 -6.64 -9.62 20.85
C LEU A 115 -5.47 -9.25 19.92
N ASP A 116 -5.25 -7.96 19.73
CA ASP A 116 -4.23 -7.38 18.84
C ASP A 116 -4.38 -7.83 17.38
N TRP A 117 -5.62 -8.16 16.99
CA TRP A 117 -5.95 -8.71 15.68
C TRP A 117 -5.25 -10.05 15.37
N ASP A 118 -4.86 -10.80 16.40
CA ASP A 118 -4.37 -12.17 16.23
C ASP A 118 -5.53 -13.07 15.76
N GLU A 119 -5.56 -13.32 14.46
CA GLU A 119 -6.59 -14.10 13.78
C GLU A 119 -6.75 -15.50 14.42
N LYS A 120 -5.63 -16.17 14.73
CA LYS A 120 -5.66 -17.53 15.27
C LYS A 120 -6.33 -17.54 16.63
N ARG A 121 -6.02 -16.57 17.49
CA ARG A 121 -6.64 -16.43 18.82
C ARG A 121 -8.10 -16.05 18.72
N LEU A 122 -8.46 -15.10 17.85
CA LEU A 122 -9.84 -14.68 17.62
C LEU A 122 -10.71 -15.85 17.14
N ASN A 123 -10.21 -16.62 16.18
CA ASN A 123 -10.95 -17.75 15.60
C ASN A 123 -11.04 -18.95 16.56
N ALA A 124 -10.13 -19.07 17.54
CA ALA A 124 -10.18 -20.09 18.57
C ALA A 124 -11.13 -19.75 19.74
N LEU A 125 -11.70 -18.54 19.79
CA LEU A 125 -12.63 -18.16 20.86
C LEU A 125 -13.91 -19.00 20.83
N PRO A 126 -14.43 -19.45 21.97
CA PRO A 126 -15.73 -20.11 22.02
C PRO A 126 -16.85 -19.10 21.70
N ALA A 127 -17.97 -19.60 21.14
CA ALA A 127 -19.08 -18.75 20.69
C ALA A 127 -19.59 -17.72 21.72
N PRO A 128 -19.69 -18.01 23.04
CA PRO A 128 -20.06 -17.00 24.03
C PRO A 128 -19.07 -15.83 24.12
N ALA A 129 -17.76 -16.08 23.96
CA ALA A 129 -16.74 -15.04 23.97
C ALA A 129 -16.78 -14.19 22.69
N GLN A 130 -16.98 -14.82 21.53
CA GLN A 130 -17.20 -14.13 20.26
C GLN A 130 -18.41 -13.18 20.34
N LYS A 131 -19.54 -13.69 20.85
CA LYS A 131 -20.75 -12.87 21.06
C LYS A 131 -20.52 -11.71 22.02
N LYS A 132 -19.73 -11.91 23.08
CA LYS A 132 -19.36 -10.86 24.03
C LYS A 132 -18.56 -9.73 23.36
N ILE A 133 -17.62 -10.07 22.48
CA ILE A 133 -16.85 -9.08 21.71
C ILE A 133 -17.79 -8.27 20.82
N LEU A 134 -18.63 -8.93 20.00
CA LEU A 134 -19.56 -8.23 19.12
C LEU A 134 -20.53 -7.33 19.88
N THR A 135 -21.05 -7.80 21.02
CA THR A 135 -21.92 -7.02 21.90
C THR A 135 -21.19 -5.80 22.49
N THR A 136 -19.91 -5.95 22.82
CA THR A 136 -19.08 -4.83 23.28
C THR A 136 -18.90 -3.79 22.19
N ILE A 137 -18.64 -4.21 20.95
CA ILE A 137 -18.58 -3.32 19.79
C ILE A 137 -19.91 -2.58 19.62
N ASP A 138 -21.05 -3.29 19.68
CA ASP A 138 -22.39 -2.67 19.61
C ASP A 138 -22.63 -1.63 20.71
N ASN A 139 -22.15 -1.90 21.93
CA ASN A 139 -22.23 -0.95 23.03
C ASN A 139 -21.39 0.30 22.77
N LEU A 140 -20.17 0.15 22.27
CA LEU A 140 -19.30 1.28 21.92
C LEU A 140 -19.90 2.14 20.81
N ILE A 141 -20.49 1.52 19.80
CA ILE A 141 -21.19 2.22 18.71
C ILE A 141 -22.37 3.02 19.27
N ARG A 142 -23.27 2.38 20.04
CA ARG A 142 -24.45 3.03 20.62
C ARG A 142 -24.10 4.19 21.54
N GLN A 143 -23.02 4.05 22.31
CA GLN A 143 -22.52 5.08 23.22
C GLN A 143 -21.66 6.15 22.52
N ARG A 144 -21.39 6.01 21.21
CA ARG A 144 -20.46 6.86 20.44
C ARG A 144 -19.05 6.94 21.07
N LYS A 145 -18.61 5.83 21.66
CA LYS A 145 -17.29 5.69 22.31
C LYS A 145 -16.31 4.85 21.51
N LEU A 146 -16.71 4.34 20.35
CA LEU A 146 -15.80 3.64 19.46
C LEU A 146 -14.73 4.63 18.96
N PRO A 147 -13.44 4.35 19.13
CA PRO A 147 -12.37 5.17 18.55
C PRO A 147 -12.50 5.26 17.03
N MET A 148 -12.43 6.47 16.49
CA MET A 148 -12.52 6.75 15.05
C MET A 148 -11.33 7.61 14.64
N ILE A 149 -10.82 7.39 13.44
CA ILE A 149 -9.89 8.29 12.76
C ILE A 149 -10.57 8.96 11.57
N GLU A 150 -10.14 10.18 11.29
CA GLU A 150 -10.61 10.99 10.17
C GLU A 150 -9.43 11.44 9.33
N GLY A 151 -9.62 11.51 8.02
CA GLY A 151 -8.58 11.94 7.09
C GLY A 151 -9.14 12.14 5.69
N GLU A 152 -8.36 12.80 4.85
CA GLU A 152 -8.64 12.92 3.42
C GLU A 152 -7.64 12.09 2.63
N GLU A 153 -8.11 11.40 1.60
CA GLU A 153 -7.26 10.63 0.70
C GLU A 153 -7.73 10.78 -0.74
N GLU A 154 -6.80 10.61 -1.68
CA GLU A 154 -7.07 10.72 -3.11
C GLU A 154 -6.93 9.35 -3.79
N PHE A 155 -7.93 9.01 -4.59
CA PHE A 155 -7.97 7.75 -5.33
C PHE A 155 -8.15 8.02 -6.81
N VAL A 156 -7.54 7.18 -7.64
CA VAL A 156 -7.82 7.15 -9.08
C VAL A 156 -8.69 5.94 -9.37
N LEU A 157 -9.86 6.19 -9.95
CA LEU A 157 -10.74 5.14 -10.43
C LEU A 157 -10.78 5.15 -11.95
N VAL A 158 -10.90 3.98 -12.56
CA VAL A 158 -11.07 3.82 -14.01
C VAL A 158 -12.39 3.11 -14.27
N LYS A 159 -13.09 3.54 -15.32
CA LYS A 159 -14.32 2.89 -15.76
C LYS A 159 -13.98 1.74 -16.72
N GLU A 160 -14.19 0.52 -16.25
CA GLU A 160 -14.06 -0.71 -17.04
C GLU A 160 -15.46 -1.27 -17.27
N ASP A 161 -15.91 -1.25 -18.53
CA ASP A 161 -17.28 -1.52 -18.93
C ASP A 161 -18.30 -0.66 -18.15
N ALA A 162 -19.14 -1.31 -17.34
CA ALA A 162 -20.15 -0.66 -16.48
C ALA A 162 -19.71 -0.51 -15.02
N LEU A 163 -18.47 -0.89 -14.68
CA LEU A 163 -17.97 -0.95 -13.31
C LEU A 163 -16.84 0.05 -13.09
N TRP A 164 -16.83 0.67 -11.92
CA TRP A 164 -15.68 1.46 -11.48
C TRP A 164 -14.67 0.55 -10.80
N LYS A 165 -13.40 0.75 -11.15
CA LYS A 165 -12.26 0.02 -10.60
C LYS A 165 -11.26 0.99 -10.02
N ILE A 166 -10.59 0.61 -8.94
CA ILE A 166 -9.53 1.37 -8.31
C ILE A 166 -8.23 1.07 -9.07
N LYS A 167 -7.57 2.13 -9.54
CA LYS A 167 -6.24 2.05 -10.13
C LYS A 167 -5.20 2.22 -9.02
N LEU A 168 -4.44 1.15 -8.75
CA LEU A 168 -3.38 1.12 -7.75
C LEU A 168 -2.01 1.46 -8.34
N ASP A 169 -1.90 1.41 -9.67
CA ASP A 169 -0.71 1.84 -10.41
C ASP A 169 0.52 0.98 -10.07
N TRP A 170 0.32 -0.34 -9.96
CA TRP A 170 1.39 -1.29 -9.64
C TRP A 170 2.50 -1.31 -10.70
N ALA A 171 2.19 -0.94 -11.94
CA ALA A 171 3.17 -0.83 -13.03
C ALA A 171 4.25 0.23 -12.78
N ALA A 172 3.91 1.29 -12.03
CA ALA A 172 4.80 2.41 -11.76
C ALA A 172 5.95 2.05 -10.82
N GLY A 173 5.80 0.98 -10.02
CA GLY A 173 6.79 0.58 -9.02
C GLY A 173 7.01 1.64 -7.93
N VAL A 174 8.09 1.43 -7.17
CA VAL A 174 8.49 2.26 -6.04
C VAL A 174 9.85 2.87 -6.37
N LYS A 175 9.95 4.19 -6.25
CA LYS A 175 11.22 4.88 -6.42
C LYS A 175 12.11 4.63 -5.20
N VAL A 176 13.28 4.03 -5.38
CA VAL A 176 14.26 3.86 -4.31
C VAL A 176 15.43 4.80 -4.56
N LYS A 177 15.73 5.68 -3.63
CA LYS A 177 16.85 6.63 -3.72
C LYS A 177 18.00 6.18 -2.82
N PHE A 178 19.22 6.44 -3.28
CA PHE A 178 20.45 6.06 -2.61
C PHE A 178 21.27 7.29 -2.26
N ALA A 179 21.68 7.37 -1.00
CA ALA A 179 22.54 8.42 -0.48
C ALA A 179 23.68 7.82 0.35
N THR A 180 24.72 8.60 0.54
CA THR A 180 25.87 8.25 1.37
C THR A 180 26.10 9.31 2.44
N VAL A 181 26.41 8.86 3.65
CA VAL A 181 26.92 9.70 4.74
C VAL A 181 28.37 9.30 4.96
N LEU A 182 29.28 10.27 4.89
CA LEU A 182 30.72 10.06 4.98
C LEU A 182 31.27 10.64 6.29
N PRO A 183 32.38 10.10 6.81
CA PRO A 183 33.12 10.71 7.91
C PRO A 183 33.58 12.13 7.56
N HIS A 184 33.56 13.04 8.53
CA HIS A 184 33.94 14.44 8.33
C HIS A 184 35.42 14.65 7.96
N ASN A 185 36.28 13.65 8.19
CA ASN A 185 37.72 13.76 7.93
C ASN A 185 38.08 13.71 6.43
N GLY A 186 37.14 13.34 5.56
CA GLY A 186 37.35 13.31 4.10
C GLY A 186 38.32 12.25 3.59
N GLU A 187 38.73 11.30 4.44
CA GLU A 187 39.67 10.23 4.09
C GLU A 187 39.04 9.20 3.15
N ILE A 188 37.72 9.07 3.17
CA ILE A 188 36.96 8.19 2.29
C ILE A 188 35.92 8.99 1.52
N VAL A 189 35.78 8.66 0.23
CA VAL A 189 34.67 9.13 -0.59
C VAL A 189 33.91 7.93 -1.10
N ALA A 190 32.59 7.95 -0.95
CA ALA A 190 31.71 6.96 -1.52
C ALA A 190 30.54 7.68 -2.19
N GLU A 191 30.20 7.25 -3.40
CA GLU A 191 29.07 7.78 -4.15
C GLU A 191 28.29 6.62 -4.81
N PRO A 192 26.95 6.65 -4.79
CA PRO A 192 26.16 5.69 -5.54
C PRO A 192 26.32 5.94 -7.04
N ILE A 193 26.58 4.87 -7.79
CA ILE A 193 26.62 4.89 -9.26
C ILE A 193 25.22 5.22 -9.79
N THR A 194 24.21 4.59 -9.20
CA THR A 194 22.79 4.83 -9.48
C THR A 194 22.16 5.51 -8.28
N LYS A 195 21.89 6.82 -8.39
CA LYS A 195 21.31 7.62 -7.30
C LYS A 195 19.85 7.30 -7.01
N GLU A 196 19.11 6.84 -8.02
CA GLU A 196 17.74 6.38 -7.85
C GLU A 196 17.40 5.30 -8.88
N THR A 197 16.48 4.41 -8.51
CA THR A 197 15.91 3.40 -9.38
C THR A 197 14.41 3.25 -9.12
N VAL A 198 13.70 2.61 -10.03
CA VAL A 198 12.31 2.19 -9.83
C VAL A 198 12.31 0.68 -9.66
N ALA A 199 11.93 0.22 -8.48
CA ALA A 199 11.82 -1.19 -8.14
C ALA A 199 10.35 -1.61 -8.17
N ARG A 200 10.05 -2.74 -8.79
CA ARG A 200 8.73 -3.37 -8.67
C ARG A 200 8.78 -4.40 -7.56
N SER A 201 7.61 -4.69 -7.00
CA SER A 201 7.47 -5.76 -6.03
C SER A 201 8.03 -7.07 -6.58
N ASP A 202 8.82 -7.76 -5.76
CA ASP A 202 9.46 -9.04 -6.00
C ASP A 202 10.51 -9.08 -7.13
N ASP A 203 10.77 -7.95 -7.81
CA ASP A 203 11.86 -7.81 -8.76
C ASP A 203 13.17 -7.52 -8.02
N LEU A 204 14.20 -8.33 -8.29
CA LEU A 204 15.57 -8.06 -7.83
C LEU A 204 16.17 -6.89 -8.59
N PHE A 205 16.87 -6.02 -7.88
CA PHE A 205 17.64 -4.94 -8.50
C PHE A 205 18.96 -4.73 -7.78
N THR A 206 19.99 -4.36 -8.54
CA THR A 206 21.35 -4.18 -8.04
C THR A 206 21.78 -2.73 -8.20
N ILE A 207 22.43 -2.20 -7.17
CA ILE A 207 23.05 -0.88 -7.16
C ILE A 207 24.52 -1.01 -6.80
N GLY A 208 25.34 -0.08 -7.30
CA GLY A 208 26.78 -0.05 -7.02
C GLY A 208 27.17 1.24 -6.32
N PHE A 209 28.14 1.15 -5.41
CA PHE A 209 28.82 2.29 -4.81
C PHE A 209 30.26 2.33 -5.27
N LYS A 210 30.66 3.49 -5.77
CA LYS A 210 32.05 3.79 -6.07
C LYS A 210 32.70 4.34 -4.81
N VAL A 211 33.63 3.58 -4.24
CA VAL A 211 34.29 3.91 -2.97
C VAL A 211 35.77 4.11 -3.21
N LYS A 212 36.33 5.21 -2.69
CA LYS A 212 37.72 5.61 -2.85
C LYS A 212 38.35 5.99 -1.52
N ASN A 213 39.52 5.43 -1.25
CA ASN A 213 40.39 5.90 -0.19
C ASN A 213 41.23 7.09 -0.68
N ARG A 214 41.05 8.26 -0.05
CA ARG A 214 41.82 9.49 -0.31
C ARG A 214 42.97 9.70 0.68
N ALA A 215 43.08 8.89 1.72
CA ALA A 215 44.18 8.95 2.65
C ALA A 215 45.47 8.40 2.05
N SER A 216 46.61 8.76 2.64
CA SER A 216 47.93 8.21 2.34
C SER A 216 48.21 6.88 3.07
N ARG A 217 47.25 6.36 3.82
CA ARG A 217 47.31 5.13 4.61
C ARG A 217 46.16 4.19 4.23
N GLU A 218 46.28 2.92 4.61
CA GLU A 218 45.16 1.98 4.52
C GLU A 218 43.99 2.46 5.39
N VAL A 219 42.77 2.32 4.85
CA VAL A 219 41.52 2.64 5.54
C VAL A 219 40.68 1.38 5.61
N ILE A 220 40.21 1.07 6.81
CA ILE A 220 39.21 0.04 7.05
C ILE A 220 37.88 0.76 7.28
N THR A 221 36.85 0.42 6.52
CA THR A 221 35.53 1.04 6.67
C THR A 221 34.43 0.01 6.86
N ARG A 222 33.50 0.34 7.77
CA ARG A 222 32.26 -0.40 7.99
C ARG A 222 31.07 0.43 7.57
N ILE A 223 30.06 -0.23 7.03
CA ILE A 223 28.86 0.41 6.49
C ILE A 223 27.66 0.08 7.38
N ALA A 224 26.83 1.09 7.64
CA ALA A 224 25.50 0.91 8.22
C ALA A 224 24.44 1.40 7.22
N HIS A 225 23.37 0.63 7.07
CA HIS A 225 22.25 0.98 6.21
C HIS A 225 21.12 1.57 7.05
N ARG A 226 20.54 2.66 6.56
CA ARG A 226 19.29 3.20 7.10
C ARG A 226 18.28 3.33 5.97
N VAL A 227 17.11 2.73 6.15
CA VAL A 227 15.98 2.87 5.24
C VAL A 227 14.98 3.81 5.87
N GLU A 228 14.52 4.79 5.10
CA GLU A 228 13.55 5.80 5.51
C GLU A 228 12.36 5.80 4.52
N PRO A 229 11.12 5.91 5.01
CA PRO A 229 10.69 5.89 6.42
C PRO A 229 11.00 4.56 7.13
N LYS A 230 11.26 4.62 8.45
CA LYS A 230 11.75 3.47 9.24
C LYS A 230 10.72 2.33 9.27
N GLU A 231 9.45 2.67 9.31
CA GLU A 231 8.30 1.76 9.27
C GLU A 231 8.22 0.95 7.96
N LEU A 232 8.83 1.46 6.88
CA LEU A 232 8.87 0.79 5.59
C LEU A 232 10.13 -0.06 5.38
N ALA A 233 11.11 0.01 6.29
CA ALA A 233 12.36 -0.74 6.19
C ALA A 233 12.14 -2.26 6.06
N GLN A 234 11.08 -2.79 6.67
CA GLN A 234 10.73 -4.21 6.62
C GLN A 234 10.28 -4.71 5.23
N TYR A 235 9.96 -3.80 4.31
CA TYR A 235 9.51 -4.12 2.95
C TYR A 235 10.63 -4.01 1.91
N LEU A 236 11.86 -3.68 2.33
CA LEU A 236 13.02 -3.64 1.45
C LEU A 236 14.08 -4.60 1.98
N ASP A 237 14.17 -5.77 1.35
CA ASP A 237 15.15 -6.77 1.72
C ASP A 237 16.48 -6.53 1.00
N LEU A 238 17.56 -6.52 1.78
CA LEU A 238 18.93 -6.57 1.27
C LEU A 238 19.33 -8.03 1.09
N VAL A 239 19.30 -8.50 -0.16
CA VAL A 239 19.57 -9.90 -0.53
C VAL A 239 21.05 -10.20 -0.51
N GLU A 240 21.86 -9.28 -1.04
CA GLU A 240 23.31 -9.40 -1.06
C GLU A 240 23.93 -8.01 -0.87
N CYS A 241 25.01 -7.94 -0.12
CA CYS A 241 25.74 -6.68 0.09
C CYS A 241 27.24 -6.95 0.14
N ALA A 242 27.96 -6.48 -0.89
CA ALA A 242 29.43 -6.55 -0.91
C ALA A 242 30.08 -5.68 0.19
N LEU A 243 29.30 -4.80 0.83
CA LEU A 243 29.69 -3.93 1.94
C LEU A 243 29.20 -4.44 3.31
N LEU A 244 28.74 -5.70 3.39
CA LEU A 244 28.23 -6.30 4.63
C LEU A 244 29.33 -6.44 5.70
N LEU A 245 30.55 -6.75 5.28
CA LEU A 245 31.73 -6.85 6.13
C LEU A 245 32.60 -5.60 5.99
N PRO A 246 33.43 -5.27 7.00
CA PRO A 246 34.40 -4.20 6.86
C PRO A 246 35.30 -4.43 5.65
N VAL A 247 35.46 -3.39 4.84
CA VAL A 247 36.30 -3.44 3.63
C VAL A 247 37.59 -2.66 3.87
N ARG A 248 38.69 -3.19 3.33
CA ARG A 248 40.02 -2.59 3.42
C ARG A 248 40.36 -1.95 2.08
N LEU A 249 40.78 -0.70 2.11
CA LEU A 249 41.15 0.07 0.92
C LEU A 249 42.57 0.60 1.09
N ARG A 250 43.46 0.25 0.16
CA ARG A 250 44.83 0.77 0.08
C ARG A 250 44.82 2.27 -0.24
N PRO A 251 45.92 3.00 0.03
CA PRO A 251 46.03 4.41 -0.32
C PRO A 251 45.72 4.65 -1.80
N GLY A 252 44.76 5.55 -2.09
CA GLY A 252 44.35 5.88 -3.45
C GLY A 252 43.47 4.84 -4.16
N GLU A 253 43.23 3.68 -3.55
CA GLU A 253 42.41 2.60 -4.12
C GLU A 253 40.97 3.05 -4.33
N GLU A 254 40.40 2.64 -5.45
CA GLU A 254 39.04 2.91 -5.86
C GLU A 254 38.40 1.60 -6.33
N GLN A 255 37.27 1.24 -5.73
CA GLN A 255 36.57 0.00 -6.04
C GLN A 255 35.06 0.21 -6.08
N ILE A 256 34.38 -0.62 -6.87
CA ILE A 256 32.93 -0.67 -6.95
C ILE A 256 32.44 -1.82 -6.08
N TYR A 257 31.49 -1.53 -5.21
CA TYR A 257 30.82 -2.52 -4.37
C TYR A 257 29.34 -2.54 -4.69
N ASN A 258 28.80 -3.73 -4.93
CA ASN A 258 27.41 -3.90 -5.31
C ASN A 258 26.56 -4.40 -4.15
N SER A 259 25.30 -3.99 -4.14
CA SER A 259 24.26 -4.49 -3.25
C SER A 259 23.02 -4.82 -4.07
N THR A 260 22.39 -5.95 -3.77
CA THR A 260 21.17 -6.44 -4.43
C THR A 260 20.01 -6.39 -3.45
N TYR A 261 18.89 -5.87 -3.91
CA TYR A 261 17.69 -5.62 -3.13
C TYR A 261 16.46 -6.24 -3.78
N VAL A 262 15.42 -6.44 -2.98
CA VAL A 262 14.05 -6.70 -3.44
C VAL A 262 13.05 -5.90 -2.60
N VAL A 263 12.08 -5.27 -3.26
CA VAL A 263 10.92 -4.68 -2.59
C VAL A 263 9.89 -5.79 -2.42
N ARG A 264 9.43 -6.05 -1.20
CA ARG A 264 8.46 -7.12 -0.95
C ARG A 264 7.11 -6.83 -1.59
N GLY A 265 6.43 -7.90 -2.05
CA GLY A 265 5.06 -7.83 -2.57
C GLY A 265 4.02 -7.27 -1.61
N ASP A 266 4.22 -7.42 -0.30
CA ASP A 266 3.32 -6.93 0.75
C ASP A 266 3.55 -5.46 1.16
N LEU A 267 4.37 -4.71 0.40
CA LEU A 267 4.45 -3.26 0.57
C LEU A 267 3.05 -2.63 0.44
N PRO A 268 2.63 -1.76 1.38
CA PRO A 268 1.32 -1.12 1.32
C PRO A 268 1.08 -0.38 0.00
N ASP A 269 -0.13 -0.52 -0.53
CA ASP A 269 -0.56 0.22 -1.73
C ASP A 269 -0.42 1.73 -1.51
N GLY A 270 -0.01 2.45 -2.56
CA GLY A 270 0.15 3.91 -2.52
C GLY A 270 1.53 4.42 -2.10
N ILE A 271 2.42 3.55 -1.58
CA ILE A 271 3.82 3.92 -1.34
C ILE A 271 4.53 4.16 -2.69
N LYS A 272 5.07 5.36 -2.87
CA LYS A 272 5.76 5.77 -4.11
C LYS A 272 7.28 5.86 -3.98
N SER A 273 7.81 5.95 -2.77
CA SER A 273 9.26 6.07 -2.58
C SER A 273 9.81 5.54 -1.26
N LEU A 274 11.09 5.13 -1.31
CA LEU A 274 11.93 4.76 -0.17
C LEU A 274 13.31 5.43 -0.34
N ASP A 275 13.91 5.83 0.77
CA ASP A 275 15.28 6.36 0.81
C ASP A 275 16.20 5.37 1.53
N VAL A 276 17.36 5.09 0.95
CA VAL A 276 18.38 4.21 1.51
C VAL A 276 19.67 4.99 1.67
N THR A 277 20.09 5.17 2.92
CA THR A 277 21.34 5.85 3.26
C THR A 277 22.40 4.84 3.68
N TYR A 278 23.56 4.93 3.03
CA TYR A 278 24.78 4.19 3.37
C TYR A 278 25.70 5.08 4.21
N GLU A 279 25.77 4.80 5.52
CA GLU A 279 26.67 5.49 6.43
C GLU A 279 28.01 4.77 6.51
N PHE A 280 29.06 5.41 6.00
CA PHE A 280 30.44 4.91 6.06
C PHE A 280 31.10 5.36 7.36
N LYS A 281 31.70 4.42 8.09
CA LYS A 281 32.47 4.66 9.31
C LYS A 281 33.87 4.12 9.11
N ILE A 282 34.89 4.88 9.49
CA ILE A 282 36.27 4.42 9.49
C ILE A 282 36.53 3.73 10.84
N GLU A 283 37.09 2.54 10.78
CA GLU A 283 37.59 1.84 11.96
C GLU A 283 39.04 2.31 12.20
N ASN A 284 39.32 2.70 13.44
CA ASN A 284 40.66 3.10 13.89
C ASN A 284 41.44 1.91 14.42
#